data_AF-A0A7J6H9M5-F1
#
_entry.id   AF-A0A7J6H9M5-F1
#
_cell.length_a   1.000
_cell.length_b   1.000
_cell.length_c   1.000
_cell.angle_alpha   90.00
_cell.angle_beta   90.00
_cell.angle_gamma   90.00
#
_symmetry.space_group_name_H-M   'P 1'
#
loop_
_entity.id
_entity.type
_entity.pdbx_description
1 polymer ?
#
loop_
_entity_poly.entity_id
_entity_poly.type
_entity_poly.pdbx_seq_one_letter_code
_entity_poly.pdbx_strand_id
1 'polypeptide(L)'
;MLDNPPDNFVDCYKPEDWKAFVASRLTPEWEKLRAKMQGVRAKNQYNHHGGRGGIKKVEENMKRELGNQLTTYDKCDLWIRLHTNKKGKLCGPAQETKKCSLHVIDPNIEGDGLVAFGYVKFEKADDKGKIIVHGEKKKYCDFKRVIIEKVVNENASLPCLLKQKGFYQVGLAVQNFIFWPKKLIKIPSACLV
;
A
#
# COMPACT_ATOMS: atom_id res chain seq x y z
N MET A 1 35.39 12.73 -8.80
CA MET A 1 34.09 12.49 -9.50
C MET A 1 33.18 13.72 -9.53
N LEU A 2 33.59 14.89 -8.99
CA LEU A 2 32.90 16.18 -9.17
C LEU A 2 33.77 17.21 -9.92
N ASP A 3 34.96 16.78 -10.34
CA ASP A 3 36.04 17.65 -10.82
C ASP A 3 35.69 18.28 -12.18
N ASN A 4 34.93 17.54 -13.01
CA ASN A 4 34.42 18.03 -14.28
C ASN A 4 32.89 18.05 -14.24
N PRO A 5 32.27 19.13 -14.74
CA PRO A 5 30.83 19.19 -14.82
C PRO A 5 30.32 18.37 -16.02
N PRO A 6 29.02 18.01 -16.09
CA PRO A 6 28.54 17.13 -17.13
C PRO A 6 28.52 17.83 -18.50
N ASP A 7 29.06 17.17 -19.53
CA ASP A 7 29.32 17.73 -20.87
C ASP A 7 28.12 18.50 -21.46
N ASN A 8 26.91 17.99 -21.27
CA ASN A 8 25.67 18.58 -21.84
C ASN A 8 25.22 19.88 -21.17
N PHE A 9 25.93 20.36 -20.14
CA PHE A 9 25.56 21.56 -19.39
C PHE A 9 26.70 22.58 -19.33
N VAL A 10 27.81 22.36 -20.04
CA VAL A 10 29.03 23.20 -19.97
C VAL A 10 28.74 24.66 -20.26
N ASP A 11 27.80 24.93 -21.18
CA ASP A 11 27.40 26.29 -21.55
C ASP A 11 26.44 26.95 -20.53
N CYS A 12 25.89 26.19 -19.58
CA CYS A 12 24.85 26.64 -18.65
C CYS A 12 25.38 27.14 -17.30
N TYR A 13 26.68 27.00 -17.03
CA TYR A 13 27.30 27.46 -15.79
C TYR A 13 28.65 28.12 -16.07
N LYS A 14 29.00 29.09 -15.23
CA LYS A 14 30.35 29.63 -15.23
C LYS A 14 31.28 28.65 -14.49
N PRO A 15 32.56 28.51 -14.91
CA PRO A 15 33.52 27.67 -14.21
C PRO A 15 33.63 27.98 -12.70
N GLU A 16 33.46 29.25 -12.33
CA GLU A 16 33.50 29.72 -10.94
C GLU A 16 32.31 29.19 -10.13
N ASP A 17 31.11 29.18 -10.72
CA ASP A 17 29.89 28.66 -10.08
C ASP A 17 30.00 27.15 -9.84
N TRP A 18 30.61 26.42 -10.78
CA TRP A 18 30.89 25.00 -10.61
C TRP A 18 31.87 24.75 -9.47
N LYS A 19 32.98 25.50 -9.41
CA LYS A 19 33.95 25.39 -8.31
C LYS A 19 33.31 25.68 -6.95
N ALA A 20 32.49 26.73 -6.85
CA ALA A 20 31.76 27.07 -5.63
C ALA A 20 30.76 25.95 -5.24
N PHE A 21 30.06 25.38 -6.22
CA PHE A 21 29.19 24.23 -6.01
C PHE A 21 29.97 23.03 -5.47
N VAL A 22 31.09 22.63 -6.10
CA VAL A 22 31.89 21.49 -5.66
C VAL A 22 32.41 21.71 -4.24
N ALA A 23 32.94 22.89 -3.93
CA ALA A 23 33.39 23.24 -2.58
C ALA A 23 32.26 23.07 -1.55
N SER A 24 31.04 23.53 -1.87
CA SER A 24 29.86 23.36 -0.99
C SER A 24 29.47 21.90 -0.73
N ARG A 25 29.78 20.99 -1.66
CA ARG A 25 29.45 19.55 -1.57
C ARG A 25 30.54 18.72 -0.89
N LEU A 26 31.72 19.28 -0.71
CA LEU A 26 32.85 18.63 -0.02
C LEU A 26 32.94 19.01 1.46
N THR A 27 32.03 19.84 1.99
CA THR A 27 32.04 20.20 3.41
C THR A 27 31.59 19.02 4.29
N PRO A 28 32.17 18.84 5.49
CA PRO A 28 31.75 17.80 6.43
C PRO A 28 30.28 17.92 6.84
N GLU A 29 29.75 19.14 6.89
CA GLU A 29 28.34 19.41 7.17
C GLU A 29 27.44 18.86 6.06
N TRP A 30 27.84 19.04 4.80
CA TRP A 30 27.10 18.52 3.67
C TRP A 30 27.09 17.00 3.64
N GLU A 31 28.22 16.35 3.96
CA GLU A 31 28.30 14.90 4.04
C GLU A 31 27.35 14.33 5.12
N LYS A 32 27.34 14.95 6.31
CA LYS A 32 26.38 14.60 7.38
C LYS A 32 24.93 14.76 6.92
N LEU A 33 24.62 15.88 6.25
CA LEU A 33 23.28 16.12 5.71
C LEU A 33 22.90 15.08 4.65
N ARG A 34 23.81 14.76 3.73
CA ARG A 34 23.61 13.74 2.69
C ARG A 34 23.33 12.37 3.32
N ALA A 35 24.17 11.95 4.27
CA ALA A 35 24.01 10.67 4.96
C ALA A 35 22.66 10.60 5.70
N LYS A 36 22.26 11.68 6.39
CA LYS A 36 20.94 11.78 7.02
C LYS A 36 19.81 11.60 6.01
N MET A 37 19.85 12.32 4.89
CA MET A 37 18.80 12.26 3.87
C MET A 37 18.76 10.90 3.16
N GLN A 38 19.92 10.26 2.93
CA GLN A 38 19.99 8.89 2.44
C GLN A 38 19.41 7.89 3.44
N GLY A 39 19.69 8.05 4.73
CA GLY A 39 19.10 7.24 5.80
C GLY A 39 17.57 7.39 5.89
N VAL A 40 17.05 8.60 5.70
CA VAL A 40 15.59 8.82 5.61
C VAL A 40 15.00 8.12 4.38
N ARG A 41 15.63 8.25 3.21
CA ARG A 41 15.19 7.58 1.97
C ARG A 41 15.23 6.06 2.07
N ALA A 42 16.24 5.50 2.75
CA ALA A 42 16.34 4.06 2.97
C ALA A 42 15.18 3.51 3.82
N LYS A 43 14.54 4.35 4.65
CA LYS A 43 13.36 3.98 5.45
C LYS A 43 12.05 4.09 4.67
N ASN A 44 12.04 4.61 3.44
CA ASN A 44 10.81 4.66 2.66
C ASN A 44 10.35 3.26 2.30
N GLN A 45 9.19 2.90 2.85
CA GLN A 45 8.60 1.58 2.66
C GLN A 45 8.07 1.39 1.24
N TYR A 46 7.57 2.44 0.60
CA TYR A 46 7.02 2.37 -0.76
C TYR A 46 7.76 3.36 -1.63
N ASN A 47 8.76 2.88 -2.36
CA ASN A 47 9.49 3.71 -3.30
C ASN A 47 8.68 3.91 -4.57
N HIS A 48 8.62 5.15 -5.02
CA HIS A 48 7.98 5.51 -6.25
C HIS A 48 8.79 5.03 -7.46
N HIS A 49 8.16 4.29 -8.38
CA HIS A 49 8.78 3.72 -9.57
C HIS A 49 8.36 4.42 -10.88
N GLY A 50 7.45 5.40 -10.84
CA GLY A 50 7.03 6.18 -12.02
C GLY A 50 8.12 7.07 -12.67
N GLY A 51 9.35 7.02 -12.16
CA GLY A 51 10.49 7.79 -12.66
C GLY A 51 10.19 9.30 -12.72
N ARG A 52 10.69 9.97 -13.76
CA ARG A 52 10.47 11.41 -14.00
C ARG A 52 9.03 11.76 -14.41
N GLY A 53 8.23 10.78 -14.84
CA GLY A 53 6.89 11.02 -15.36
C GLY A 53 5.77 11.00 -14.32
N GLY A 54 6.07 10.55 -13.10
CA GLY A 54 5.11 10.52 -11.99
C GLY A 54 3.81 9.78 -12.32
N ILE A 55 2.72 10.24 -11.72
CA ILE A 55 1.37 9.70 -11.93
C ILE A 55 0.89 9.89 -13.37
N LYS A 56 1.19 11.04 -13.98
CA LYS A 56 0.73 11.37 -15.35
C LYS A 56 1.20 10.33 -16.39
N LYS A 57 2.47 9.90 -16.28
CA LYS A 57 3.00 8.84 -17.15
C LYS A 57 2.36 7.48 -16.88
N VAL A 58 1.97 7.20 -15.63
CA VAL A 58 1.22 5.98 -15.30
C VAL A 58 -0.18 6.02 -15.92
N GLU A 59 -0.87 7.16 -15.85
CA GLU A 59 -2.16 7.37 -16.53
C GLU A 59 -2.04 7.19 -18.04
N GLU A 60 -1.03 7.78 -18.68
CA GLU A 60 -0.78 7.62 -20.12
C GLU A 60 -0.55 6.14 -20.51
N ASN A 61 0.22 5.40 -19.70
CA ASN A 61 0.41 3.96 -19.92
C ASN A 61 -0.92 3.20 -19.77
N MET A 62 -1.72 3.53 -18.75
CA MET A 62 -3.05 2.94 -18.54
C MET A 62 -4.00 3.25 -19.69
N LYS A 63 -4.00 4.48 -20.22
CA LYS A 63 -4.78 4.88 -21.41
C LYS A 63 -4.46 4.01 -22.60
N ARG A 64 -3.16 3.79 -22.84
CA ARG A 64 -2.67 2.96 -23.94
C ARG A 64 -3.03 1.49 -23.77
N GLU A 65 -2.98 0.95 -22.56
CA GLU A 65 -3.31 -0.46 -22.27
C GLU A 65 -4.81 -0.75 -22.34
N LEU A 66 -5.65 0.15 -21.80
CA LEU A 66 -7.10 -0.04 -21.65
C LEU A 66 -7.92 0.57 -22.81
N GLY A 67 -7.26 1.06 -23.86
CA GLY A 67 -7.93 1.52 -25.08
C GLY A 67 -8.87 2.71 -24.89
N ASN A 68 -8.49 3.70 -24.07
CA ASN A 68 -9.28 4.92 -23.80
C ASN A 68 -10.72 4.70 -23.26
N GLN A 69 -11.04 3.51 -22.73
CA GLN A 69 -12.40 3.20 -22.24
C GLN A 69 -12.76 3.90 -20.91
N LEU A 70 -11.78 4.46 -20.19
CA LEU A 70 -11.97 5.09 -18.87
C LEU A 70 -11.58 6.58 -18.91
N THR A 71 -12.51 7.46 -18.53
CA THR A 71 -12.28 8.92 -18.39
C THR A 71 -11.64 9.28 -17.05
N THR A 72 -11.77 8.42 -16.04
CA THR A 72 -11.24 8.61 -14.69
C THR A 72 -10.58 7.33 -14.19
N TYR A 73 -9.37 7.43 -13.65
CA TYR A 73 -8.65 6.30 -13.06
C TYR A 73 -8.83 6.23 -11.55
N ASP A 74 -8.98 5.02 -11.01
CA ASP A 74 -8.95 4.80 -9.58
C ASP A 74 -7.58 5.20 -9.01
N LYS A 75 -7.59 6.01 -7.96
CA LYS A 75 -6.37 6.46 -7.27
C LYS A 75 -5.59 5.29 -6.66
N CYS A 76 -6.27 4.23 -6.25
CA CYS A 76 -5.68 2.98 -5.77
C CYS A 76 -4.90 2.28 -6.88
N ASP A 77 -5.45 2.17 -8.08
CA ASP A 77 -4.77 1.55 -9.23
C ASP A 77 -3.56 2.36 -9.68
N LEU A 78 -3.70 3.68 -9.71
CA LEU A 78 -2.59 4.58 -9.98
C LEU A 78 -1.48 4.37 -8.96
N TRP A 79 -1.82 4.33 -7.67
CA TRP A 79 -0.85 4.10 -6.60
C TRP A 79 -0.20 2.72 -6.71
N ILE A 80 -0.96 1.65 -6.97
CA ILE A 80 -0.42 0.30 -7.13
C ILE A 80 0.59 0.25 -8.27
N ARG A 81 0.23 0.77 -9.43
CA ARG A 81 1.10 0.80 -10.62
C ARG A 81 2.33 1.66 -10.40
N LEU A 82 2.19 2.79 -9.72
CA LEU A 82 3.29 3.70 -9.39
C LEU A 82 4.33 3.07 -8.46
N HIS A 83 3.92 2.15 -7.60
CA HIS A 83 4.78 1.44 -6.64
C HIS A 83 5.09 0.00 -7.06
N THR A 84 4.66 -0.40 -8.26
CA THR A 84 5.03 -1.68 -8.87
C THR A 84 6.35 -1.53 -9.62
N ASN A 85 7.29 -2.44 -9.35
CA ASN A 85 8.58 -2.44 -10.02
C ASN A 85 8.49 -3.06 -11.43
N LYS A 86 9.59 -2.98 -12.19
CA LYS A 86 9.67 -3.54 -13.55
C LYS A 86 9.42 -5.06 -13.65
N LYS A 87 9.50 -5.78 -12.53
CA LYS A 87 9.21 -7.23 -12.44
C LYS A 87 7.74 -7.50 -12.09
N GLY A 88 6.88 -6.48 -12.07
CA GLY A 88 5.47 -6.60 -11.71
C GLY A 88 5.21 -6.76 -10.21
N LYS A 89 6.21 -6.57 -9.34
CA LYS A 89 6.05 -6.71 -7.89
C LYS A 89 5.91 -5.35 -7.22
N LEU A 90 4.91 -5.18 -6.37
CA LEU A 90 4.78 -4.03 -5.48
C LEU A 90 6.01 -3.94 -4.57
N CYS A 91 6.77 -2.86 -4.71
CA CYS A 91 7.95 -2.58 -3.92
C CYS A 91 7.55 -1.86 -2.63
N GLY A 92 7.40 -2.68 -1.60
CA GLY A 92 7.29 -2.27 -0.21
C GLY A 92 6.93 -3.46 0.64
N PRO A 93 6.62 -3.28 1.93
CA PRO A 93 6.12 -4.38 2.72
C PRO A 93 4.80 -4.92 2.19
N ALA A 94 4.19 -4.27 1.18
CA ALA A 94 3.06 -4.71 0.35
C ALA A 94 2.73 -6.18 0.63
N GLN A 95 1.86 -6.24 1.63
CA GLN A 95 1.68 -7.33 2.55
C GLN A 95 0.94 -8.42 1.79
N GLU A 96 1.44 -9.66 1.84
CA GLU A 96 0.75 -10.78 1.22
C GLU A 96 -0.74 -10.66 1.55
N THR A 97 -1.55 -10.59 0.51
CA THR A 97 -2.99 -10.76 0.64
C THR A 97 -3.29 -12.18 0.22
N LYS A 98 -4.05 -12.90 1.05
CA LYS A 98 -4.56 -14.21 0.66
C LYS A 98 -6.06 -14.13 0.58
N LYS A 99 -6.63 -14.80 -0.43
CA LYS A 99 -8.08 -15.01 -0.48
C LYS A 99 -8.51 -15.70 0.81
N CYS A 100 -9.63 -15.29 1.35
CA CYS A 100 -10.20 -15.87 2.55
C CYS A 100 -11.72 -15.84 2.48
N SER A 101 -12.33 -16.76 3.21
CA SER A 101 -13.74 -16.68 3.58
C SER A 101 -13.88 -16.11 4.99
N LEU A 102 -14.90 -15.28 5.16
CA LEU A 102 -15.19 -14.51 6.36
C LEU A 102 -16.47 -15.07 6.99
N HIS A 103 -16.36 -15.45 8.26
CA HIS A 103 -17.43 -16.09 9.01
C HIS A 103 -17.86 -15.24 10.20
N VAL A 104 -19.06 -15.47 10.70
CA VAL A 104 -19.58 -14.89 11.95
C VAL A 104 -20.14 -15.98 12.85
N ILE A 105 -20.28 -15.67 14.14
CA ILE A 105 -21.00 -16.52 15.08
C ILE A 105 -22.38 -15.88 15.23
N ASP A 106 -23.36 -16.38 14.47
CA ASP A 106 -24.75 -15.93 14.53
C ASP A 106 -25.65 -17.16 14.54
N PRO A 107 -26.48 -17.36 15.59
CA PRO A 107 -27.39 -18.50 15.66
C PRO A 107 -28.45 -18.53 14.56
N ASN A 108 -28.70 -17.39 13.89
CA ASN A 108 -29.68 -17.30 12.80
C ASN A 108 -29.10 -17.64 11.42
N ILE A 109 -27.79 -17.91 11.32
CA ILE A 109 -27.15 -18.29 10.07
C ILE A 109 -26.92 -19.80 10.09
N GLU A 110 -27.64 -20.53 9.24
CA GLU A 110 -27.46 -21.97 9.07
C GLU A 110 -26.08 -22.29 8.47
N GLY A 111 -25.42 -23.34 8.99
CA GLY A 111 -24.13 -23.82 8.49
C GLY A 111 -22.93 -23.20 9.18
N ASP A 112 -21.84 -22.99 8.45
CA ASP A 112 -20.55 -22.58 9.02
C ASP A 112 -20.40 -21.07 9.23
N GLY A 113 -21.52 -20.33 9.17
CA GLY A 113 -21.57 -18.90 9.42
C GLY A 113 -20.90 -18.05 8.33
N LEU A 114 -20.73 -18.56 7.11
CA LEU A 114 -20.13 -17.83 5.99
C LEU A 114 -20.97 -16.60 5.59
N VAL A 115 -20.36 -15.42 5.59
CA VAL A 115 -21.05 -14.15 5.25
C VAL A 115 -20.40 -13.41 4.08
N ALA A 116 -19.13 -13.65 3.80
CA ALA A 116 -18.42 -12.96 2.72
C ALA A 116 -17.14 -13.69 2.29
N PHE A 117 -16.67 -13.34 1.11
CA PHE A 117 -15.33 -13.64 0.60
C PHE A 117 -14.55 -12.35 0.43
N GLY A 118 -13.23 -12.45 0.56
CA GLY A 118 -12.36 -11.32 0.38
C GLY A 118 -10.91 -11.66 0.55
N TYR A 119 -10.14 -10.67 1.00
CA TYR A 119 -8.71 -10.79 1.18
C TYR A 119 -8.32 -10.42 2.60
N VAL A 120 -7.53 -11.29 3.23
CA VAL A 120 -6.86 -10.97 4.49
C VAL A 120 -5.49 -10.39 4.22
N LYS A 121 -5.15 -9.31 4.93
CA LYS A 121 -3.86 -8.64 4.80
C LYS A 121 -2.89 -9.12 5.87
N PHE A 122 -1.73 -9.62 5.46
CA PHE A 122 -0.66 -10.05 6.37
C PHE A 122 0.30 -8.90 6.68
N GLU A 123 -0.07 -8.06 7.65
CA GLU A 123 0.73 -6.92 8.06
C GLU A 123 1.66 -7.19 9.26
N LYS A 124 2.74 -6.39 9.36
CA LYS A 124 3.52 -6.34 10.60
C LYS A 124 2.76 -5.47 11.60
N ALA A 125 2.66 -5.95 12.83
CA ALA A 125 2.14 -5.16 13.92
C ALA A 125 3.10 -4.01 14.28
N ASP A 126 2.59 -2.98 14.95
CA ASP A 126 3.42 -1.96 15.58
C ASP A 126 4.27 -2.54 16.74
N ASP A 127 5.15 -1.72 17.32
CA ASP A 127 6.02 -2.12 18.44
C ASP A 127 5.25 -2.62 19.67
N LYS A 128 3.93 -2.37 19.72
CA LYS A 128 3.01 -2.81 20.78
C LYS A 128 2.12 -3.98 20.34
N GLY A 129 2.41 -4.61 19.21
CA GLY A 129 1.66 -5.76 18.70
C GLY A 129 0.26 -5.42 18.16
N LYS A 130 0.01 -4.17 17.75
CA LYS A 130 -1.31 -3.70 17.28
C LYS A 130 -1.32 -3.35 15.80
N ILE A 131 -2.52 -3.39 15.22
CA ILE A 131 -2.85 -2.94 13.87
C ILE A 131 -3.88 -1.82 13.94
N ILE A 132 -3.79 -0.88 12.99
CA ILE A 132 -4.65 0.30 12.91
C ILE A 132 -5.51 0.25 11.65
N VAL A 133 -6.83 0.29 11.82
CA VAL A 133 -7.81 0.41 10.74
C VAL A 133 -8.77 1.53 11.11
N HIS A 134 -8.92 2.52 10.23
CA HIS A 134 -9.78 3.69 10.47
C HIS A 134 -9.55 4.36 11.85
N GLY A 135 -8.30 4.55 12.25
CA GLY A 135 -7.95 5.19 13.54
C GLY A 135 -8.13 4.30 14.78
N GLU A 136 -8.86 3.19 14.68
CA GLU A 136 -9.00 2.22 15.76
C GLU A 136 -7.82 1.25 15.82
N LYS A 137 -7.40 0.89 17.04
CA LYS A 137 -6.27 -0.01 17.30
C LYS A 137 -6.75 -1.35 17.85
N LYS A 138 -6.34 -2.45 17.24
CA LYS A 138 -6.62 -3.82 17.73
C LYS A 138 -5.35 -4.66 17.79
N LYS A 139 -5.31 -5.65 18.69
CA LYS A 139 -4.19 -6.59 18.79
C LYS A 139 -4.12 -7.47 17.55
N TYR A 140 -2.95 -7.55 16.92
CA TYR A 140 -2.74 -8.30 15.69
C TYR A 140 -2.89 -9.81 15.85
N CYS A 141 -2.66 -10.35 17.05
CA CYS A 141 -2.86 -11.77 17.35
C CYS A 141 -4.34 -12.18 17.29
N ASP A 142 -5.23 -11.25 17.64
CA ASP A 142 -6.67 -11.49 17.79
C ASP A 142 -7.45 -11.08 16.54
N PHE A 143 -7.00 -10.02 15.87
CA PHE A 143 -7.67 -9.45 14.69
C PHE A 143 -6.73 -9.33 13.50
N LYS A 144 -7.30 -9.48 12.31
CA LYS A 144 -6.64 -9.15 11.04
C LYS A 144 -7.40 -8.06 10.32
N ARG A 145 -6.69 -7.31 9.47
CA ARG A 145 -7.31 -6.42 8.50
C ARG A 145 -7.76 -7.25 7.30
N VAL A 146 -9.01 -7.08 6.91
CA VAL A 146 -9.59 -7.73 5.72
C VAL A 146 -10.24 -6.69 4.82
N ILE A 147 -10.39 -7.04 3.55
CA ILE A 147 -11.22 -6.34 2.57
C ILE A 147 -12.28 -7.32 2.09
N ILE A 148 -13.54 -6.90 2.10
CA ILE A 148 -14.65 -7.68 1.54
C ILE A 148 -14.71 -7.44 0.03
N GLU A 149 -14.64 -8.52 -0.75
CA GLU A 149 -14.77 -8.51 -2.21
C GLU A 149 -16.18 -8.91 -2.64
N LYS A 150 -16.70 -9.99 -2.07
CA LYS A 150 -18.02 -10.55 -2.39
C LYS A 150 -18.78 -10.85 -1.12
N VAL A 151 -20.04 -10.44 -1.05
CA VAL A 151 -20.92 -10.71 0.08
C VAL A 151 -21.81 -11.92 -0.22
N VAL A 152 -22.03 -12.74 0.80
CA VAL A 152 -22.97 -13.87 0.78
C VAL A 152 -24.23 -13.50 1.58
N ASN A 153 -24.06 -12.85 2.73
CA ASN A 153 -25.15 -12.36 3.55
C ASN A 153 -24.90 -10.88 3.93
N GLU A 154 -25.65 -9.98 3.29
CA GLU A 154 -25.50 -8.53 3.47
C GLU A 154 -25.96 -8.05 4.84
N ASN A 155 -27.01 -8.67 5.37
CA ASN A 155 -27.66 -8.27 6.61
C ASN A 155 -26.95 -8.80 7.86
N ALA A 156 -25.97 -9.69 7.69
CA ALA A 156 -25.17 -10.19 8.80
C ALA A 156 -24.46 -9.05 9.52
N SER A 157 -24.42 -9.12 10.85
CA SER A 157 -23.73 -8.13 11.66
C SER A 157 -22.21 -8.26 11.55
N LEU A 158 -21.52 -7.13 11.49
CA LEU A 158 -20.06 -7.12 11.54
C LEU A 158 -19.56 -7.56 12.92
N PRO A 159 -18.61 -8.51 13.01
CA PRO A 159 -18.04 -8.93 14.29
C PRO A 159 -17.32 -7.80 15.04
N CYS A 160 -16.85 -6.80 14.30
CA CYS A 160 -16.23 -5.61 14.86
C CYS A 160 -16.84 -4.37 14.21
N LEU A 161 -17.71 -3.70 14.96
CA LEU A 161 -18.34 -2.45 14.54
C LEU A 161 -17.30 -1.35 14.40
N LEU A 162 -17.30 -0.67 13.25
CA LEU A 162 -16.49 0.53 13.04
C LEU A 162 -17.36 1.76 13.28
N LYS A 163 -17.36 2.25 14.53
CA LYS A 163 -18.26 3.31 14.99
C LYS A 163 -18.12 4.60 14.17
N GLN A 164 -16.91 4.89 13.67
CA GLN A 164 -16.62 6.13 12.94
C GLN A 164 -17.25 6.21 11.55
N LYS A 165 -17.66 5.09 10.95
CA LYS A 165 -18.22 5.06 9.59
C LYS A 165 -19.64 4.53 9.49
N GLY A 166 -20.27 4.19 10.62
CA GLY A 166 -21.63 3.66 10.62
C GLY A 166 -21.73 2.28 9.95
N PHE A 167 -20.64 1.50 9.91
CA PHE A 167 -20.69 0.13 9.40
C PHE A 167 -21.16 -0.82 10.49
N TYR A 168 -22.39 -1.29 10.37
CA TYR A 168 -22.99 -2.29 11.26
C TYR A 168 -23.20 -3.65 10.57
N GLN A 169 -23.33 -3.65 9.24
CA GLN A 169 -23.62 -4.83 8.42
C GLN A 169 -22.50 -5.12 7.43
N VAL A 170 -22.35 -6.41 7.08
CA VAL A 170 -21.34 -6.89 6.13
C VAL A 170 -21.50 -6.24 4.76
N GLY A 171 -22.74 -6.08 4.29
CA GLY A 171 -23.04 -5.42 3.00
C GLY A 171 -22.58 -3.96 2.93
N LEU A 172 -22.55 -3.25 4.06
CA LEU A 172 -22.13 -1.85 4.11
C LEU A 172 -20.61 -1.68 4.09
N ALA A 173 -19.86 -2.72 4.46
CA ALA A 173 -18.41 -2.69 4.58
C ALA A 173 -17.66 -3.21 3.33
N VAL A 174 -18.38 -3.42 2.22
CA VAL A 174 -17.79 -3.86 0.94
C VAL A 174 -16.71 -2.87 0.48
N GLN A 175 -15.61 -3.40 -0.04
CA GLN A 175 -14.42 -2.65 -0.47
C GLN A 175 -13.76 -1.75 0.59
N ASN A 176 -14.17 -1.84 1.86
CA ASN A 176 -13.51 -1.12 2.95
C ASN A 176 -12.57 -2.04 3.74
N PHE A 177 -11.56 -1.44 4.36
CA PHE A 177 -10.71 -2.15 5.31
C PHE A 177 -11.42 -2.25 6.65
N ILE A 178 -11.59 -3.47 7.14
CA ILE A 178 -12.23 -3.72 8.43
C ILE A 178 -11.42 -4.70 9.27
N PHE A 179 -11.67 -4.70 10.58
CA PHE A 179 -11.14 -5.73 11.46
C PHE A 179 -12.02 -6.97 11.41
N TRP A 180 -11.39 -8.14 11.30
CA TRP A 180 -12.06 -9.42 11.46
C TRP A 180 -11.33 -10.27 12.49
N PRO A 181 -12.05 -10.95 13.42
CA PRO A 181 -11.43 -11.86 14.36
C PRO A 181 -10.69 -12.98 13.62
N LYS A 182 -9.43 -13.21 13.98
CA LYS A 182 -8.56 -14.19 13.33
C LYS A 182 -9.19 -15.59 13.27
N LYS A 183 -9.91 -15.97 14.33
CA LYS A 183 -10.58 -17.29 14.46
C LYS A 183 -11.73 -17.49 13.46
N LEU A 184 -12.26 -16.40 12.90
CA LEU A 184 -13.40 -16.40 11.99
C LEU A 184 -12.99 -16.16 10.52
N ILE A 185 -11.69 -16.21 10.24
CA ILE A 185 -11.14 -16.11 8.89
C ILE A 185 -10.64 -17.49 8.50
N LYS A 186 -11.17 -18.06 7.42
CA LYS A 186 -10.60 -19.28 6.82
C LYS A 186 -9.86 -18.90 5.55
N ILE A 187 -8.60 -19.32 5.48
CA ILE A 187 -7.75 -19.11 4.30
C ILE A 187 -7.66 -20.46 3.61
N PRO A 188 -7.98 -20.59 2.31
CA PRO A 188 -7.81 -21.84 1.60
C PRO A 188 -6.34 -22.25 1.69
N SER A 189 -6.07 -23.43 2.23
CA SER A 189 -4.75 -24.05 2.09
C SER A 189 -4.49 -24.23 0.60
N ALA A 190 -3.34 -23.78 0.11
CA ALA A 190 -2.98 -24.02 -1.27
C ALA A 190 -3.00 -25.54 -1.51
N CYS A 191 -3.85 -26.02 -2.41
CA CYS A 191 -3.64 -27.32 -3.02
C CYS A 191 -2.27 -27.23 -3.69
N LEU A 192 -1.30 -27.99 -3.16
CA LEU A 192 -0.13 -28.39 -3.92
C LEU A 192 -0.67 -29.18 -5.11
N VAL A 193 -0.69 -28.55 -6.28
CA VAL A 193 -0.83 -29.23 -7.56
C VAL A 193 0.56 -29.31 -8.16
#